data_AF-A0A0D0BLE4-F1
#
_entry.id   AF-A0A0D0BLE4-F1
#
_cell.length_a   1.000
_cell.length_b   1.000
_cell.length_c   1.000
_cell.angle_alpha   90.00
_cell.angle_beta   90.00
_cell.angle_gamma   90.00
#
_symmetry.space_group_name_H-M   'P 1'
#
loop_
_entity.id
_entity.type
_entity.pdbx_description
1 polymer ?
#
loop_
_entity_poly.entity_id
_entity_poly.type
_entity_poly.pdbx_seq_one_letter_code
_entity_poly.pdbx_strand_id
1 'polypeptide(L)'
;RQFEQSSHISLLQTALDARDNLDEGSRGRISIDLKRSQFWDLKPVSFCPEFPQCKANLALQWHAVHQYEPIPYEYPPEDLFEHLLALYWEHLNPFYPLLHRPTFEKSIAAKLHLYDQTFGSTVLAVCALASRYSDDPRVLYGDMTSKHSAGWRYFNQIEFVPNIFLESPSVYALQVYPLSVIFMLATHMVETCWVLIGTGVQLAQMIGVHR
;
A
#
# COMPACT_ATOMS: atom_id res chain seq x y z
N ARG A 1 21.05 -28.67 11.64
CA ARG A 1 21.39 -27.23 11.55
C ARG A 1 22.70 -27.10 10.80
N GLN A 2 22.67 -26.79 9.51
CA GLN A 2 23.60 -25.87 8.83
C GLN A 2 22.86 -25.46 7.54
N PHE A 3 22.16 -24.32 7.59
CA PHE A 3 21.72 -23.63 6.38
C PHE A 3 22.94 -22.83 5.95
N GLU A 4 23.62 -23.28 4.91
CA GLU A 4 24.72 -22.52 4.32
C GLU A 4 24.16 -21.21 3.77
N GLN A 5 24.66 -20.10 4.31
CA GLN A 5 24.46 -18.77 3.75
C GLN A 5 25.26 -18.68 2.44
N SER A 6 24.75 -19.23 1.33
CA SER A 6 25.29 -18.87 0.03
C SER A 6 24.73 -17.48 -0.32
N SER A 7 25.61 -16.48 -0.25
CA SER A 7 25.26 -15.13 -0.68
C SER A 7 24.98 -15.15 -2.19
N HIS A 8 24.05 -14.32 -2.66
CA HIS A 8 23.77 -14.17 -4.10
C HIS A 8 25.04 -13.94 -4.95
N ILE A 9 26.07 -13.35 -4.35
CA ILE A 9 27.40 -13.12 -4.95
C ILE A 9 28.12 -14.44 -5.22
N SER A 10 28.06 -15.40 -4.30
CA SER A 10 28.69 -16.71 -4.45
C SER A 10 28.06 -17.50 -5.60
N LEU A 11 26.73 -17.48 -5.72
CA LEU A 11 26.04 -18.13 -6.84
C LEU A 11 26.37 -17.47 -8.19
N LEU A 12 26.49 -16.14 -8.20
CA LEU A 12 26.87 -15.38 -9.40
C LEU A 12 28.32 -15.66 -9.81
N GLN A 13 29.24 -15.78 -8.84
CA GLN A 13 30.63 -16.19 -9.09
C GLN A 13 30.70 -17.60 -9.68
N THR A 14 29.97 -18.57 -9.10
CA THR A 14 29.93 -19.93 -9.64
C THR A 14 29.38 -19.99 -11.07
N ALA A 15 28.36 -19.18 -11.38
CA ALA A 15 27.80 -19.11 -12.72
C ALA A 15 28.79 -18.47 -13.73
N LEU A 16 29.56 -17.47 -13.31
CA LEU A 16 30.60 -16.85 -14.13
C LEU A 16 31.77 -17.81 -14.37
N ASP A 17 32.22 -18.53 -13.34
CA ASP A 17 33.26 -19.56 -13.45
C ASP A 17 32.82 -20.71 -14.36
N ALA A 18 31.56 -21.16 -14.25
CA ALA A 18 31.01 -22.20 -15.12
C ALA A 18 30.96 -21.77 -16.59
N ARG A 19 30.64 -20.50 -16.87
CA ARG A 19 30.66 -19.93 -18.22
C ARG A 19 32.09 -19.84 -18.75
N ASP A 20 33.03 -19.34 -17.95
CA ASP A 20 34.42 -19.15 -18.35
C ASP A 20 35.13 -20.49 -18.62
N ASN A 21 34.66 -21.60 -18.03
CA ASN A 21 35.13 -22.96 -18.32
C ASN A 21 34.61 -23.54 -19.65
N LEU A 22 33.52 -23.01 -20.22
CA LEU A 22 32.93 -23.50 -21.47
C LEU A 22 33.51 -22.82 -22.72
N ASP A 23 34.03 -21.61 -22.57
CA ASP A 23 34.53 -20.80 -23.68
C ASP A 23 36.06 -20.72 -23.60
N GLU A 24 36.77 -21.63 -24.30
CA GLU A 24 38.24 -21.68 -24.42
C GLU A 24 38.84 -20.34 -24.93
N GLY A 25 39.00 -19.37 -24.03
CA GLY A 25 39.91 -18.23 -24.18
C GLY A 25 39.46 -17.05 -25.03
N SER A 26 38.17 -16.87 -25.35
CA SER A 26 37.72 -15.67 -26.10
C SER A 26 36.64 -14.82 -25.40
N ARG A 27 37.16 -13.72 -24.82
CA ARG A 27 36.56 -12.43 -24.41
C ARG A 27 35.90 -12.28 -23.03
N GLY A 28 36.61 -11.48 -22.21
CA GLY A 28 36.06 -10.46 -21.31
C GLY A 28 35.71 -10.91 -19.89
N ARG A 29 36.67 -10.79 -18.95
CA ARG A 29 36.40 -10.91 -17.51
C ARG A 29 35.32 -9.88 -17.11
N ILE A 30 34.14 -10.34 -16.72
CA ILE A 30 33.12 -9.46 -16.12
C ILE A 30 33.58 -9.18 -14.69
N SER A 31 34.08 -7.98 -14.44
CA SER A 31 34.46 -7.57 -13.08
C SER A 31 33.21 -7.34 -12.23
N ILE A 32 33.14 -8.01 -11.08
CA ILE A 32 32.07 -7.89 -10.09
C ILE A 32 32.12 -6.50 -9.41
N ASP A 33 33.26 -5.81 -9.51
CA ASP A 33 33.48 -4.46 -9.00
C ASP A 33 33.07 -3.36 -10.00
N LEU A 34 32.35 -3.69 -11.08
CA LEU A 34 31.74 -2.71 -11.98
C LEU A 34 30.50 -2.06 -11.35
N LYS A 35 30.67 -1.49 -10.16
CA LYS A 35 29.75 -0.51 -9.62
C LYS A 35 29.84 0.71 -10.55
N ARG A 36 28.79 0.96 -11.34
CA ARG A 36 28.73 2.16 -12.19
C ARG A 36 28.73 3.40 -11.29
N SER A 37 29.87 4.07 -11.16
CA SER A 37 30.05 5.22 -10.28
C SER A 37 28.92 6.26 -10.38
N GLN A 38 28.41 6.51 -11.59
CA GLN A 38 27.27 7.41 -11.85
C GLN A 38 25.97 7.10 -11.08
N PHE A 39 25.76 5.86 -10.63
CA PHE A 39 24.58 5.45 -9.84
C PHE A 39 24.86 5.31 -8.34
N TRP A 40 26.13 5.30 -7.95
CA TRP A 40 26.56 4.70 -6.70
C TRP A 40 27.54 5.55 -5.90
N ASP A 41 28.16 6.53 -6.56
CA ASP A 41 29.03 7.55 -5.99
C ASP A 41 28.29 8.90 -6.04
N LEU A 42 27.15 8.97 -5.35
CA LEU A 42 26.48 10.24 -5.12
C LEU A 42 27.34 11.03 -4.12
N LYS A 43 28.10 12.02 -4.60
CA LYS A 43 28.78 12.96 -3.70
C LYS A 43 27.71 13.77 -2.97
N PRO A 44 27.77 13.87 -1.62
CA PRO A 44 26.95 14.85 -0.92
C PRO A 44 27.26 16.23 -1.50
N VAL A 45 26.23 17.07 -1.65
CA VAL A 45 26.32 18.38 -2.32
C VAL A 45 27.25 19.31 -1.54
N SER A 46 28.55 19.15 -1.72
CA SER A 46 29.57 20.07 -1.23
C SER A 46 30.03 20.91 -2.41
N PHE A 47 29.42 22.08 -2.53
CA PHE A 47 30.00 23.32 -3.07
C PHE A 47 30.81 23.17 -4.38
N CYS A 48 30.16 23.34 -5.53
CA CYS A 48 30.87 23.50 -6.81
C CYS A 48 31.47 24.93 -6.90
N PRO A 49 32.80 25.10 -6.93
CA PRO A 49 33.43 26.42 -6.99
C PRO A 49 33.30 27.10 -8.37
N GLU A 50 32.97 26.33 -9.41
CA GLU A 50 32.95 26.77 -10.82
C GLU A 50 31.71 27.60 -11.19
N PHE A 51 30.66 27.59 -10.35
CA PHE A 51 29.41 28.33 -10.59
C PHE A 51 29.01 29.15 -9.36
N PRO A 52 29.59 30.35 -9.16
CA PRO A 52 29.34 31.19 -7.98
C PRO A 52 27.91 31.76 -7.90
N GLN A 53 27.10 31.56 -8.94
CA GLN A 53 25.76 32.14 -9.09
C GLN A 53 24.64 31.13 -8.81
N CYS A 54 24.95 29.88 -8.50
CA CYS A 54 23.99 28.94 -7.93
C CYS A 54 23.73 29.35 -6.47
N LYS A 55 22.95 30.42 -6.30
CA LYS A 55 22.51 30.94 -5.00
C LYS A 55 21.96 29.80 -4.16
N ALA A 56 22.38 29.78 -2.91
CA ALA A 56 22.16 28.78 -1.87
C ALA A 56 20.69 28.59 -1.41
N ASN A 57 19.71 28.69 -2.32
CA ASN A 57 18.29 28.44 -2.04
C ASN A 57 17.69 27.26 -2.81
N LEU A 58 18.50 26.50 -3.57
CA LEU A 58 18.04 25.32 -4.30
C LEU A 58 18.61 24.00 -3.76
N ALA A 59 19.18 24.01 -2.56
CA ALA A 59 19.88 22.84 -2.00
C ALA A 59 19.00 21.88 -1.17
N LEU A 60 17.71 22.15 -1.00
CA LEU A 60 16.77 21.23 -0.33
C LEU A 60 15.43 21.04 -1.07
N GLN A 61 15.30 21.52 -2.30
CA GLN A 61 14.02 21.48 -3.02
C GLN A 61 13.71 20.10 -3.62
N TRP A 62 14.72 19.31 -4.00
CA TRP A 62 14.50 17.96 -4.57
C TRP A 62 14.08 16.92 -3.51
N HIS A 63 14.32 17.21 -2.24
CA HIS A 63 13.83 16.41 -1.10
C HIS A 63 12.64 17.08 -0.40
N ALA A 64 12.13 18.21 -0.94
CA ALA A 64 10.93 18.81 -0.43
C ALA A 64 9.77 17.86 -0.77
N VAL A 65 9.41 17.03 0.21
CA VAL A 65 8.20 16.25 0.15
C VAL A 65 7.07 17.25 -0.03
N HIS A 66 6.37 17.18 -1.17
CA HIS A 66 5.14 17.95 -1.33
C HIS A 66 4.24 17.59 -0.15
N GLN A 67 3.89 18.60 0.66
CA GLN A 67 2.92 18.43 1.72
C GLN A 67 1.60 18.03 1.06
N TYR A 68 1.25 16.75 1.18
CA TYR A 68 -0.01 16.20 0.71
C TYR A 68 -1.07 16.51 1.76
N GLU A 69 -2.04 17.36 1.42
CA GLU A 69 -3.25 17.54 2.21
C GLU A 69 -4.28 16.51 1.72
N PRO A 70 -4.61 15.48 2.53
CA PRO A 70 -5.56 14.47 2.10
C PRO A 70 -6.94 15.10 1.91
N ILE A 71 -7.64 14.65 0.88
CA ILE A 71 -9.04 15.03 0.66
C ILE A 71 -9.88 14.40 1.79
N PRO A 72 -10.73 15.17 2.48
CA PRO A 72 -11.59 14.62 3.53
C PRO A 72 -12.53 13.54 2.98
N TYR A 73 -12.71 12.47 3.75
CA TYR A 73 -13.63 11.40 3.39
C TYR A 73 -15.10 11.79 3.58
N GLU A 74 -15.91 11.35 2.65
CA GLU A 74 -17.36 11.44 2.66
C GLU A 74 -17.97 10.12 3.12
N TYR A 75 -18.50 10.13 4.35
CA TYR A 75 -19.19 9.00 4.97
C TYR A 75 -20.69 8.98 4.63
N PRO A 76 -21.35 7.81 4.72
CA PRO A 76 -22.80 7.73 4.60
C PRO A 76 -23.52 8.58 5.66
N PRO A 77 -24.78 9.00 5.42
CA PRO A 77 -25.66 9.52 6.47
C PRO A 77 -25.78 8.51 7.64
N GLU A 78 -25.97 9.01 8.87
CA GLU A 78 -25.92 8.19 10.10
C GLU A 78 -26.78 6.93 10.05
N ASP A 79 -28.02 7.03 9.55
CA ASP A 79 -28.95 5.91 9.44
C ASP A 79 -28.46 4.83 8.49
N LEU A 80 -27.90 5.24 7.34
CA LEU A 80 -27.27 4.32 6.40
C LEU A 80 -25.96 3.76 6.95
N PHE A 81 -25.19 4.58 7.67
CA PHE A 81 -23.92 4.20 8.24
C PHE A 81 -24.09 3.06 9.26
N GLU A 82 -25.00 3.22 10.22
CA GLU A 82 -25.34 2.18 11.20
C GLU A 82 -25.85 0.90 10.52
N HIS A 83 -26.70 1.04 9.50
CA HIS A 83 -27.20 -0.09 8.73
C HIS A 83 -26.09 -0.87 8.02
N LEU A 84 -25.16 -0.17 7.36
CA LEU A 84 -24.01 -0.80 6.70
C LEU A 84 -23.06 -1.49 7.69
N LEU A 85 -22.83 -0.89 8.86
CA LEU A 85 -22.04 -1.54 9.91
C LEU A 85 -22.70 -2.85 10.38
N ALA A 86 -24.01 -2.85 10.60
CA ALA A 86 -24.75 -4.05 10.98
C ALA A 86 -24.61 -5.16 9.92
N LEU A 87 -24.79 -4.82 8.64
CA LEU A 87 -24.63 -5.76 7.53
C LEU A 87 -23.21 -6.33 7.43
N TYR A 88 -22.18 -5.53 7.71
CA TYR A 88 -20.80 -6.02 7.74
C TYR A 88 -20.61 -7.11 8.81
N TRP A 89 -21.08 -6.84 10.03
CA TRP A 89 -20.95 -7.79 11.14
C TRP A 89 -21.76 -9.07 10.91
N GLU A 90 -22.90 -8.98 10.22
CA GLU A 90 -23.78 -10.10 9.92
C GLU A 90 -23.25 -10.98 8.77
N HIS A 91 -22.85 -10.36 7.65
CA HIS A 91 -22.59 -11.10 6.41
C HIS A 91 -21.11 -11.31 6.09
N LEU A 92 -20.20 -10.49 6.62
CA LEU A 92 -18.78 -10.52 6.22
C LEU A 92 -17.87 -10.97 7.34
N ASN A 93 -18.01 -10.39 8.53
CA ASN A 93 -17.15 -10.71 9.66
C ASN A 93 -17.13 -12.20 10.07
N PRO A 94 -18.23 -12.98 9.96
CA PRO A 94 -18.21 -14.42 10.25
C PRO A 94 -17.32 -15.23 9.28
N PHE A 95 -17.14 -14.77 8.05
CA PHE A 95 -16.32 -15.43 7.03
C PHE A 95 -14.90 -14.85 6.95
N TYR A 96 -14.76 -13.54 7.19
CA TYR A 96 -13.51 -12.80 7.13
C TYR A 96 -13.32 -11.99 8.42
N PRO A 97 -12.87 -12.61 9.52
CA PRO A 97 -12.72 -11.95 10.82
C PRO A 97 -11.47 -11.05 10.86
N LEU A 98 -11.43 -10.05 9.99
CA LEU A 98 -10.33 -9.11 9.82
C LEU A 98 -10.35 -7.99 10.88
N LEU A 99 -11.53 -7.71 11.44
CA LEU A 99 -11.77 -6.60 12.36
C LEU A 99 -12.30 -7.14 13.70
N HIS A 100 -11.69 -6.70 14.80
CA HIS A 100 -12.20 -7.00 16.13
C HIS A 100 -13.36 -6.06 16.48
N ARG A 101 -14.60 -6.57 16.40
CA ARG A 101 -15.83 -5.79 16.57
C ARG A 101 -15.85 -4.85 17.79
N PRO A 102 -15.56 -5.30 19.03
CA PRO A 102 -15.58 -4.40 20.19
C PRO A 102 -14.59 -3.24 20.11
N THR A 103 -13.42 -3.46 19.50
CA THR A 103 -12.42 -2.40 19.31
C THR A 103 -12.88 -1.43 18.23
N PHE A 104 -13.42 -1.96 17.13
CA PHE A 104 -13.89 -1.15 16.02
C PHE A 104 -15.07 -0.25 16.44
N GLU A 105 -16.08 -0.80 17.12
CA GLU A 105 -17.24 -0.03 17.59
C GLU A 105 -16.83 1.05 18.61
N LYS A 106 -15.86 0.78 19.49
CA LYS A 106 -15.29 1.81 20.38
C LYS A 106 -14.62 2.94 19.60
N SER A 107 -13.86 2.62 18.56
CA SER A 107 -13.22 3.61 17.69
C SER A 107 -14.25 4.43 16.90
N ILE A 108 -15.34 3.82 16.44
CA ILE A 108 -16.47 4.53 15.82
C ILE A 108 -17.13 5.48 16.81
N ALA A 109 -17.44 5.02 18.03
CA ALA A 109 -18.05 5.85 19.07
C ALA A 109 -17.16 7.04 19.48
N ALA A 110 -15.83 6.85 19.46
CA ALA A 110 -14.85 7.93 19.65
C ALA A 110 -14.72 8.86 18.43
N LYS A 111 -15.43 8.60 17.34
CA LYS A 111 -15.35 9.31 16.05
C LYS A 111 -13.96 9.29 15.42
N LEU A 112 -13.18 8.24 15.68
CA LEU A 112 -11.80 8.06 15.18
C LEU A 112 -11.70 8.22 13.66
N HIS A 113 -12.76 7.84 12.94
CA HIS A 113 -12.81 7.89 11.49
C HIS A 113 -12.81 9.31 10.92
N LEU A 114 -13.10 10.33 11.73
CA LEU A 114 -13.10 11.74 11.29
C LEU A 114 -11.73 12.41 11.38
N TYR A 115 -10.76 11.80 12.08
CA TYR A 115 -9.46 12.41 12.34
C TYR A 115 -8.26 11.50 12.11
N ASP A 116 -8.43 10.17 12.15
CA ASP A 116 -7.40 9.21 11.72
C ASP A 116 -7.73 8.72 10.31
N GLN A 117 -6.92 9.13 9.34
CA GLN A 117 -7.12 8.80 7.93
C GLN A 117 -7.07 7.29 7.66
N THR A 118 -6.21 6.56 8.38
CA THR A 118 -6.03 5.12 8.17
C THR A 118 -7.24 4.32 8.69
N PHE A 119 -7.76 4.70 9.86
CA PHE A 119 -9.01 4.16 10.37
C PHE A 119 -10.19 4.61 9.51
N GLY A 120 -10.20 5.87 9.06
CA GLY A 120 -11.20 6.41 8.16
C GLY A 120 -11.32 5.63 6.85
N SER A 121 -10.19 5.27 6.24
CA SER A 121 -10.12 4.37 5.07
C SER A 121 -10.66 2.97 5.39
N THR A 122 -10.39 2.45 6.58
CA THR A 122 -10.90 1.14 7.02
C THR A 122 -12.43 1.17 7.11
N VAL A 123 -12.99 2.26 7.64
CA VAL A 123 -14.44 2.46 7.71
C VAL A 123 -15.07 2.57 6.32
N LEU A 124 -14.44 3.28 5.39
CA LEU A 124 -14.90 3.33 3.99
C LEU A 124 -14.87 1.95 3.32
N ALA A 125 -13.83 1.15 3.55
CA ALA A 125 -13.75 -0.21 3.03
C ALA A 125 -14.88 -1.11 3.57
N VAL A 126 -15.20 -0.97 4.86
CA VAL A 126 -16.35 -1.64 5.49
C VAL A 126 -17.66 -1.20 4.84
N CYS A 127 -17.87 0.10 4.64
CA CYS A 127 -19.07 0.63 3.98
C CYS A 127 -19.19 0.13 2.53
N ALA A 128 -18.09 0.10 1.78
CA ALA A 128 -18.05 -0.39 0.40
C ALA A 128 -18.44 -1.87 0.30
N LEU A 129 -17.91 -2.71 1.20
CA LEU A 129 -18.23 -4.13 1.26
C LEU A 129 -19.70 -4.37 1.65
N ALA A 130 -20.15 -3.74 2.73
CA ALA A 130 -21.51 -3.89 3.25
C ALA A 130 -22.58 -3.41 2.26
N SER A 131 -22.26 -2.41 1.43
CA SER A 131 -23.17 -1.86 0.41
C SER A 131 -23.72 -2.94 -0.53
N ARG A 132 -22.99 -4.03 -0.76
CA ARG A 132 -23.44 -5.15 -1.62
C ARG A 132 -24.60 -5.95 -1.02
N TYR A 133 -24.76 -5.88 0.30
CA TYR A 133 -25.81 -6.56 1.05
C TYR A 133 -26.98 -5.64 1.40
N SER A 134 -26.88 -4.33 1.10
CA SER A 134 -27.98 -3.39 1.27
C SER A 134 -28.80 -3.27 0.00
N ASP A 135 -30.11 -3.07 0.15
CA ASP A 135 -31.02 -2.70 -0.94
C ASP A 135 -31.35 -1.20 -0.94
N ASP A 136 -30.68 -0.41 -0.07
CA ASP A 136 -30.85 1.04 -0.03
C ASP A 136 -30.24 1.69 -1.29
N PRO A 137 -31.01 2.45 -2.09
CA PRO A 137 -30.52 3.05 -3.33
C PRO A 137 -29.36 4.04 -3.11
N ARG A 138 -29.20 4.60 -1.90
CA ARG A 138 -28.12 5.54 -1.57
C ARG A 138 -26.73 4.90 -1.64
N VAL A 139 -26.63 3.57 -1.70
CA VAL A 139 -25.35 2.85 -1.81
C VAL A 139 -24.85 2.72 -3.26
N LEU A 140 -25.73 3.01 -4.24
CA LEU A 140 -25.40 2.95 -5.66
C LEU A 140 -24.49 4.12 -6.07
N TYR A 141 -23.71 3.91 -7.13
CA TYR A 141 -22.74 4.88 -7.59
C TYR A 141 -23.34 5.82 -8.64
N GLY A 142 -23.42 7.12 -8.32
CA GLY A 142 -24.03 8.11 -9.21
C GLY A 142 -25.48 7.76 -9.53
N ASP A 143 -25.86 7.88 -10.80
CA ASP A 143 -27.21 7.57 -11.28
C ASP A 143 -27.37 6.11 -11.77
N MET A 144 -26.45 5.23 -11.39
CA MET A 144 -26.48 3.83 -11.81
C MET A 144 -27.56 3.04 -11.07
N THR A 145 -28.23 2.13 -11.78
CA THR A 145 -29.26 1.24 -11.19
C THR A 145 -28.73 -0.17 -10.88
N SER A 146 -27.53 -0.50 -11.35
CA SER A 146 -26.96 -1.83 -11.19
C SER A 146 -26.44 -2.04 -9.78
N LYS A 147 -26.83 -3.16 -9.13
CA LYS A 147 -26.32 -3.57 -7.82
C LYS A 147 -24.80 -3.81 -7.83
N HIS A 148 -24.19 -4.05 -9.00
CA HIS A 148 -22.73 -4.12 -9.14
C HIS A 148 -22.01 -2.78 -8.89
N SER A 149 -22.75 -1.66 -8.94
CA SER A 149 -22.22 -0.32 -8.63
C SER A 149 -22.23 -0.01 -7.12
N ALA A 150 -22.87 -0.85 -6.30
CA ALA A 150 -23.00 -0.63 -4.87
C ALA A 150 -21.62 -0.56 -4.18
N GLY A 151 -21.42 0.48 -3.38
CA GLY A 151 -20.22 0.66 -2.56
C GLY A 151 -19.03 1.33 -3.26
N TRP A 152 -19.06 1.49 -4.58
CA TRP A 152 -17.98 2.16 -5.32
C TRP A 152 -17.75 3.61 -4.89
N ARG A 153 -18.79 4.31 -4.41
CA ARG A 153 -18.66 5.68 -3.89
C ARG A 153 -17.72 5.75 -2.69
N TYR A 154 -17.75 4.75 -1.83
CA TYR A 154 -16.89 4.69 -0.64
C TYR A 154 -15.52 4.12 -1.01
N PHE A 155 -15.49 3.10 -1.87
CA PHE A 155 -14.24 2.48 -2.31
C PHE A 155 -13.31 3.44 -3.05
N ASN A 156 -13.85 4.26 -3.95
CA ASN A 156 -13.05 5.17 -4.79
C ASN A 156 -12.35 6.29 -4.01
N GLN A 157 -12.73 6.50 -2.75
CA GLN A 157 -12.07 7.46 -1.86
C GLN A 157 -10.83 6.86 -1.17
N ILE A 158 -10.68 5.55 -1.14
CA ILE A 158 -9.61 4.88 -0.40
C ILE A 158 -8.27 5.08 -1.11
N GLU A 159 -7.32 5.64 -0.38
CA GLU A 159 -5.96 5.85 -0.87
C GLU A 159 -5.07 4.70 -0.41
N PHE A 160 -4.71 3.81 -1.32
CA PHE A 160 -3.83 2.67 -1.01
C PHE A 160 -2.36 3.06 -0.93
N VAL A 161 -2.01 4.26 -1.39
CA VAL A 161 -0.64 4.78 -1.37
C VAL A 161 -0.70 6.27 -1.04
N PRO A 162 -0.55 6.62 0.24
CA PRO A 162 0.26 7.80 0.54
C PRO A 162 1.15 7.59 1.78
N ASN A 163 2.42 8.02 1.69
CA ASN A 163 3.29 8.33 2.83
C ASN A 163 3.70 7.22 3.83
N ILE A 164 3.81 5.95 3.39
CA ILE A 164 4.47 4.89 4.19
C ILE A 164 5.92 5.25 4.58
N PHE A 165 6.54 6.23 3.91
CA PHE A 165 7.86 6.74 4.25
C PHE A 165 7.88 7.81 5.36
N LEU A 166 6.74 8.40 5.72
CA LEU A 166 6.67 9.51 6.70
C LEU A 166 6.02 9.11 8.02
N GLU A 167 5.16 8.09 8.03
CA GLU A 167 4.37 7.74 9.21
C GLU A 167 4.55 6.27 9.60
N SER A 168 4.49 5.98 10.91
CA SER A 168 4.58 4.60 11.39
C SER A 168 3.41 3.78 10.85
N PRO A 169 3.66 2.61 10.26
CA PRO A 169 2.62 1.85 9.60
C PRO A 169 1.57 1.37 10.61
N SER A 170 0.33 1.84 10.44
CA SER A 170 -0.78 1.52 11.35
C SER A 170 -1.40 0.16 11.03
N VAL A 171 -1.99 -0.48 12.05
CA VAL A 171 -2.76 -1.73 11.86
C VAL A 171 -3.95 -1.50 10.92
N TYR A 172 -4.58 -0.33 11.00
CA TYR A 172 -5.69 0.04 10.12
C TYR A 172 -5.25 0.13 8.65
N ALA A 173 -4.10 0.72 8.38
CA ALA A 173 -3.53 0.75 7.03
C ALA A 173 -3.34 -0.67 6.47
N LEU A 174 -2.89 -1.62 7.31
CA LEU A 174 -2.79 -3.02 6.91
C LEU A 174 -4.16 -3.67 6.69
N GLN A 175 -5.17 -3.38 7.52
CA GLN A 175 -6.51 -3.94 7.43
C GLN A 175 -7.29 -3.50 6.17
N VAL A 176 -6.99 -2.31 5.64
CA VAL A 176 -7.62 -1.80 4.41
C VAL A 176 -7.35 -2.70 3.20
N TYR A 177 -6.14 -3.27 3.07
CA TYR A 177 -5.78 -4.11 1.93
C TYR A 177 -6.65 -5.38 1.80
N PRO A 178 -6.74 -6.27 2.81
CA PRO A 178 -7.57 -7.47 2.69
C PRO A 178 -9.06 -7.14 2.53
N LEU A 179 -9.58 -6.09 3.19
CA LEU A 179 -10.96 -5.64 2.98
C LEU A 179 -11.19 -5.23 1.52
N SER A 180 -10.24 -4.50 0.94
CA SER A 180 -10.32 -4.02 -0.43
C SER A 180 -10.16 -5.13 -1.46
N VAL A 181 -9.32 -6.13 -1.18
CA VAL A 181 -9.21 -7.34 -2.00
C VAL A 181 -10.54 -8.09 -2.01
N ILE A 182 -11.21 -8.26 -0.86
CA ILE A 182 -12.54 -8.89 -0.81
C ILE A 182 -13.55 -8.11 -1.66
N PHE A 183 -13.51 -6.77 -1.61
CA PHE A 183 -14.37 -5.94 -2.43
C PHE A 183 -14.11 -6.16 -3.92
N MET A 184 -12.84 -6.16 -4.33
CA MET A 184 -12.46 -6.34 -5.74
C MET A 184 -12.66 -7.75 -6.26
N LEU A 185 -12.57 -8.80 -5.43
CA LEU A 185 -12.85 -10.18 -5.83
C LEU A 185 -14.30 -10.37 -6.29
N ALA A 186 -15.21 -9.56 -5.78
CA ALA A 186 -16.60 -9.55 -6.22
C ALA A 186 -16.84 -8.62 -7.43
N THR A 187 -15.78 -8.25 -8.15
CA THR A 187 -15.78 -7.49 -9.41
C THR A 187 -14.98 -8.23 -10.48
N HIS A 188 -15.05 -7.78 -11.74
CA HIS A 188 -14.25 -8.34 -12.82
C HIS A 188 -12.81 -7.79 -12.88
N MET A 189 -12.30 -7.14 -11.82
CA MET A 189 -11.00 -6.44 -11.80
C MET A 189 -9.90 -7.27 -11.09
N VAL A 190 -9.61 -8.45 -11.61
CA VAL A 190 -8.69 -9.42 -10.97
C VAL A 190 -7.25 -8.88 -10.87
N GLU A 191 -6.80 -8.10 -11.85
CA GLU A 191 -5.47 -7.50 -11.89
C GLU A 191 -5.26 -6.55 -10.71
N THR A 192 -6.31 -5.82 -10.31
CA THR A 192 -6.24 -4.88 -9.18
C THR A 192 -6.08 -5.62 -7.85
N CYS A 193 -6.73 -6.78 -7.70
CA CYS A 193 -6.54 -7.64 -6.54
C CYS A 193 -5.06 -8.03 -6.35
N TRP A 194 -4.36 -8.37 -7.43
CA TRP A 194 -2.95 -8.79 -7.35
C TRP A 194 -2.05 -7.68 -6.82
N VAL A 195 -2.26 -6.44 -7.29
CA VAL A 195 -1.51 -5.27 -6.82
C VAL A 195 -1.75 -5.04 -5.32
N LEU A 196 -3.03 -5.04 -4.90
CA LEU A 196 -3.39 -4.84 -3.50
C LEU A 196 -2.82 -5.93 -2.57
N ILE A 197 -2.84 -7.20 -3.01
CA ILE A 197 -2.24 -8.30 -2.26
C ILE A 197 -0.73 -8.08 -2.09
N GLY A 198 -0.03 -7.77 -3.19
CA GLY A 198 1.41 -7.53 -3.17
C GLY A 198 1.80 -6.40 -2.22
N THR A 199 1.11 -5.26 -2.31
CA THR A 199 1.36 -4.10 -1.43
C THR A 199 1.03 -4.41 0.03
N GLY A 200 -0.09 -5.10 0.29
CA GLY A 200 -0.47 -5.50 1.66
C GLY A 200 0.55 -6.44 2.31
N VAL A 201 1.10 -7.40 1.54
CA VAL A 201 2.16 -8.30 2.03
C VAL A 201 3.44 -7.53 2.34
N GLN A 202 3.84 -6.61 1.46
CA GLN A 202 5.01 -5.76 1.69
C GLN A 202 4.84 -4.92 2.97
N LEU A 203 3.65 -4.33 3.18
CA LEU A 203 3.35 -3.56 4.38
C LEU A 203 3.39 -4.44 5.64
N ALA A 204 2.83 -5.65 5.59
CA ALA A 204 2.88 -6.60 6.71
C ALA A 204 4.32 -6.96 7.09
N GLN A 205 5.20 -7.12 6.10
CA GLN A 205 6.62 -7.35 6.32
C GLN A 205 7.31 -6.13 6.96
N MET A 206 6.98 -4.91 6.51
CA MET A 206 7.51 -3.66 7.06
C MET A 206 7.11 -3.44 8.52
N ILE A 207 5.86 -3.77 8.90
CA ILE A 207 5.37 -3.66 10.28
C ILE A 207 5.99 -4.74 11.19
N GLY A 208 6.52 -5.83 10.61
CA GLY A 208 7.11 -6.90 11.40
C GLY A 208 6.09 -7.90 11.95
N VAL A 209 4.90 -8.02 11.34
CA VAL A 209 3.83 -8.97 11.77
C VAL A 209 4.29 -10.44 11.78
N HIS A 210 5.40 -10.75 11.11
CA HIS A 210 6.01 -12.07 11.05
C HIS A 210 6.82 -12.47 12.31
N ARG A 211 6.96 -11.57 13.29
CA ARG A 211 7.71 -11.78 14.54
C ARG A 211 6.78 -11.90 15.72
#